data_AF-U6D9K8-F1
#
_entry.id   AF-U6D9K8-F1
#
_cell.length_a   1.000
_cell.length_b   1.000
_cell.length_c   1.000
_cell.angle_alpha   90.00
_cell.angle_beta   90.00
_cell.angle_gamma   90.00
#
_symmetry.space_group_name_H-M   'P 1'
#
loop_
_entity.id
_entity.type
_entity.pdbx_description
1 polymer ?
#
loop_
_entity_poly.entity_id
_entity_poly.type
_entity_poly.pdbx_seq_one_letter_code
_entity_poly.pdbx_strand_id
1 'polypeptide(L)'
;APRCSSRRARGHGSGEPYCAAARELGLLVLESCPQKKLECIVRVLRVICACAEDYCRAQEAAPEARPLLGATAIGADDLLPILSFVVLRSGLPQLVSECAALEEFIHEGYLIGEEGYCLTSLQSALNYVELLPRGALGK
;
A
#
# COMPACT_ATOMS: atom_id res chain seq x y z
N ALA A 1 22.41 -7.12 14.06
CA ALA A 1 22.36 -8.31 13.19
C ALA A 1 21.46 -9.37 13.84
N PRO A 2 20.71 -10.16 13.05
CA PRO A 2 19.25 -10.28 13.20
C PRO A 2 18.80 -11.52 13.98
N ARG A 3 17.58 -11.49 14.54
CA ARG A 3 16.84 -12.71 14.92
C ARG A 3 15.56 -12.79 14.11
N CYS A 4 15.70 -13.43 12.96
CA CYS A 4 14.61 -13.97 12.17
C CYS A 4 14.01 -15.15 12.94
N SER A 5 12.76 -15.03 13.39
CA SER A 5 12.05 -16.12 14.08
C SER A 5 10.97 -16.67 13.15
N SER A 6 11.25 -17.86 12.65
CA SER A 6 10.45 -18.69 11.76
C SER A 6 9.03 -18.95 12.27
N ARG A 7 8.01 -18.71 11.43
CA ARG A 7 6.84 -19.58 11.30
C ARG A 7 6.51 -19.78 9.83
N ARG A 8 6.64 -21.03 9.37
CA ARG A 8 6.21 -21.52 8.06
C ARG A 8 4.75 -21.96 8.14
N ALA A 9 3.92 -21.49 7.22
CA ALA A 9 2.78 -22.23 6.69
C ALA A 9 2.80 -22.11 5.15
N ARG A 10 2.29 -23.15 4.47
CA ARG A 10 2.67 -23.59 3.11
C ARG A 10 1.96 -22.82 1.99
N GLY A 11 2.73 -22.51 0.93
CA GLY A 11 2.36 -22.75 -0.48
C GLY A 11 1.61 -21.66 -1.27
N HIS A 12 2.34 -20.69 -1.82
CA HIS A 12 2.46 -20.31 -3.26
C HIS A 12 3.05 -18.89 -3.36
N GLY A 13 4.28 -18.78 -3.90
CA GLY A 13 5.03 -17.52 -4.02
C GLY A 13 5.80 -17.12 -2.75
N SER A 14 7.12 -17.26 -2.76
CA SER A 14 8.03 -16.99 -1.64
C SER A 14 8.31 -15.49 -1.41
N GLY A 15 7.26 -14.68 -1.34
CA GLY A 15 7.34 -13.24 -1.09
C GLY A 15 6.32 -12.85 -0.03
N GLU A 16 6.73 -11.97 0.88
CA GLU A 16 5.80 -11.36 1.82
C GLU A 16 4.74 -10.53 1.07
N PRO A 17 3.46 -10.56 1.48
CA PRO A 17 2.39 -9.91 0.72
C PRO A 17 2.67 -8.42 0.55
N TYR A 18 2.36 -7.90 -0.64
CA TYR A 18 2.55 -6.48 -1.00
C TYR A 18 3.99 -5.94 -0.82
N CYS A 19 5.00 -6.81 -0.74
CA CYS A 19 6.40 -6.37 -0.61
C CYS A 19 6.86 -5.49 -1.78
N ALA A 20 6.32 -5.71 -2.98
CA ALA A 20 6.54 -4.87 -4.14
C ALA A 20 6.02 -3.44 -3.91
N ALA A 21 4.80 -3.28 -3.37
CA ALA A 21 4.23 -1.98 -3.07
C ALA A 21 5.01 -1.24 -1.98
N ALA A 22 5.46 -1.95 -0.94
CA ALA A 22 6.29 -1.34 0.12
C ALA A 22 7.64 -0.85 -0.40
N ARG A 23 8.25 -1.59 -1.36
CA ARG A 23 9.49 -1.16 -2.04
C ARG A 23 9.26 0.04 -2.95
N GLU A 24 8.16 0.03 -3.72
CA GLU A 24 7.78 1.16 -4.58
C GLU A 24 7.55 2.42 -3.74
N LEU A 25 6.89 2.30 -2.57
CA LEU A 25 6.69 3.43 -1.65
C LEU A 25 8.02 3.97 -1.10
N GLY A 26 9.02 3.11 -0.95
CA GLY A 26 10.39 3.51 -0.61
C GLY A 26 11.08 4.39 -1.65
N LEU A 27 10.60 4.42 -2.90
CA LEU A 27 11.15 5.31 -3.92
C LEU A 27 10.69 6.76 -3.73
N LEU A 28 9.54 6.97 -3.07
CA LEU A 28 8.96 8.31 -2.85
C LEU A 28 9.96 9.27 -2.18
N VAL A 29 10.72 8.77 -1.21
CA VAL A 29 11.68 9.57 -0.43
C VAL A 29 12.99 9.85 -1.18
N LEU A 30 13.18 9.22 -2.35
CA LEU A 30 14.32 9.45 -3.23
C LEU A 30 14.00 10.49 -4.32
N GLU A 31 12.72 10.75 -4.57
CA GLU A 31 12.29 11.75 -5.53
C GLU A 31 12.47 13.16 -4.95
N SER A 32 12.90 14.12 -5.78
CA SER A 32 13.03 15.53 -5.40
C SER A 32 11.91 16.40 -5.97
N CYS A 33 11.25 15.95 -7.05
CA CYS A 33 10.18 16.68 -7.71
C CYS A 33 8.80 16.29 -7.11
N PRO A 34 7.96 17.25 -6.67
CA PRO A 34 6.62 16.95 -6.15
C PRO A 34 5.76 16.13 -7.12
N GLN A 35 5.82 16.44 -8.41
CA GLN A 35 5.10 15.69 -9.45
C GLN A 35 5.55 14.21 -9.50
N LYS A 36 6.85 13.94 -9.39
CA LYS A 36 7.39 12.57 -9.40
C LYS A 36 7.01 11.79 -8.15
N LYS A 37 6.97 12.46 -7.00
CA LYS A 37 6.45 11.88 -5.75
C LYS A 37 4.97 11.50 -5.90
N LEU A 38 4.14 12.37 -6.48
CA LEU A 38 2.73 12.08 -6.72
C LEU A 38 2.54 10.90 -7.69
N GLU A 39 3.29 10.87 -8.80
CA GLU A 39 3.32 9.73 -9.72
C GLU A 39 3.73 8.43 -9.00
N CYS A 40 4.69 8.49 -8.06
CA CYS A 40 5.11 7.35 -7.26
C CYS A 40 3.96 6.83 -6.38
N ILE A 41 3.18 7.70 -5.73
CA ILE A 41 2.00 7.30 -4.95
C ILE A 41 1.00 6.55 -5.83
N VAL A 42 0.70 7.08 -7.03
CA VAL A 42 -0.19 6.40 -7.98
C VAL A 42 0.34 5.01 -8.36
N ARG A 43 1.65 4.89 -8.63
CA ARG A 43 2.28 3.59 -8.92
C ARG A 43 2.14 2.62 -7.75
N VAL A 44 2.35 3.07 -6.50
CA VAL A 44 2.16 2.22 -5.30
C VAL A 44 0.75 1.65 -5.26
N LEU A 45 -0.27 2.48 -5.45
CA LEU A 45 -1.67 2.02 -5.41
C LEU A 45 -1.98 1.05 -6.56
N ARG A 46 -1.43 1.30 -7.76
CA ARG A 46 -1.56 0.34 -8.88
C ARG A 46 -0.87 -0.99 -8.60
N VAL A 47 0.30 -0.99 -7.95
CA VAL A 47 0.99 -2.23 -7.53
C VAL A 47 0.16 -2.97 -6.48
N ILE A 48 -0.49 -2.26 -5.55
CA ILE A 48 -1.43 -2.86 -4.60
C ILE A 48 -2.58 -3.55 -5.34
N CYS A 49 -3.20 -2.85 -6.30
CA CYS A 49 -4.29 -3.41 -7.09
C CYS A 49 -3.87 -4.66 -7.85
N ALA A 50 -2.75 -4.60 -8.57
CA ALA A 50 -2.20 -5.75 -9.29
C ALA A 50 -1.92 -6.94 -8.35
N CYS A 51 -1.34 -6.68 -7.17
CA CYS A 51 -1.07 -7.73 -6.18
C CYS A 51 -2.35 -8.40 -5.67
N ALA A 52 -3.43 -7.65 -5.45
CA ALA A 52 -4.69 -8.26 -4.99
C ALA A 52 -5.41 -9.00 -6.12
N GLU A 53 -5.37 -8.48 -7.35
CA GLU A 53 -5.89 -9.19 -8.52
C GLU A 53 -5.18 -10.53 -8.73
N ASP A 54 -3.85 -10.57 -8.64
CA ASP A 54 -3.06 -11.79 -8.76
C ASP A 54 -3.41 -12.80 -7.65
N TYR A 55 -3.66 -12.33 -6.42
CA TYR A 55 -4.11 -13.17 -5.33
C TYR A 55 -5.50 -13.77 -5.61
N CYS A 56 -6.46 -12.97 -6.07
CA CYS A 56 -7.80 -13.45 -6.43
C CYS A 56 -7.74 -14.49 -7.56
N ARG A 57 -6.97 -14.23 -8.62
CA ARG A 57 -6.78 -15.17 -9.73
C ARG A 57 -6.14 -16.49 -9.27
N ALA A 58 -5.15 -16.42 -8.38
CA ALA A 58 -4.53 -17.62 -7.80
C ALA A 58 -5.53 -18.44 -6.97
N GLN A 59 -6.51 -17.79 -6.33
CA GLN A 59 -7.54 -18.45 -5.53
C GLN A 59 -8.63 -19.11 -6.41
N GLU A 60 -8.99 -18.48 -7.54
CA GLU A 60 -9.92 -19.05 -8.53
C GLU A 60 -9.33 -20.27 -9.27
N ALA A 61 -8.00 -20.31 -9.45
CA ALA A 61 -7.30 -21.45 -10.05
C ALA A 61 -7.21 -22.69 -9.13
N ALA A 62 -7.60 -22.57 -7.85
CA ALA A 62 -7.61 -23.69 -6.92
C ALA A 62 -8.88 -24.57 -7.11
N PRO A 63 -8.75 -25.90 -7.29
CA PRO A 63 -9.84 -26.79 -7.70
C PRO A 63 -11.00 -26.94 -6.69
N GLU A 64 -10.86 -26.40 -5.48
CA GLU A 64 -11.84 -26.53 -4.38
C GLU A 64 -12.57 -25.20 -4.06
N ALA A 65 -12.30 -24.11 -4.79
CA ALA A 65 -12.82 -22.79 -4.46
C ALA A 65 -14.29 -22.66 -4.87
N ARG A 66 -15.17 -22.42 -3.88
CA ARG A 66 -16.50 -21.85 -4.11
C ARG A 66 -16.34 -20.58 -4.96
N PRO A 67 -17.20 -20.33 -5.96
CA PRO A 67 -17.08 -19.16 -6.81
C PRO A 67 -17.12 -17.92 -5.91
N LEU A 68 -15.95 -17.30 -5.70
CA LEU A 68 -15.88 -15.94 -5.20
C LEU A 68 -16.55 -15.12 -6.29
N LEU A 69 -17.69 -14.54 -5.95
CA LEU A 69 -18.50 -13.71 -6.83
C LEU A 69 -17.59 -12.68 -7.50
N GLY A 70 -17.29 -12.96 -8.77
CA GLY A 70 -16.57 -12.20 -9.79
C GLY A 70 -15.62 -11.12 -9.30
N ALA A 71 -14.31 -11.30 -9.51
CA ALA A 71 -13.27 -10.26 -9.62
C ALA A 71 -13.78 -8.85 -9.27
N THR A 72 -14.05 -8.62 -7.99
CA THR A 72 -14.60 -7.34 -7.54
C THR A 72 -13.43 -6.40 -7.52
N ALA A 73 -13.53 -5.32 -8.30
CA ALA A 73 -12.54 -4.25 -8.25
C ALA A 73 -12.37 -3.82 -6.79
N ILE A 74 -11.12 -3.67 -6.35
CA ILE A 74 -10.79 -3.27 -4.98
C ILE A 74 -11.52 -1.96 -4.68
N GLY A 75 -12.42 -1.99 -3.70
CA GLY A 75 -13.09 -0.79 -3.23
C GLY A 75 -12.19 0.05 -2.32
N ALA A 76 -12.61 1.27 -2.00
CA ALA A 76 -11.87 2.11 -1.04
C ALA A 76 -11.76 1.43 0.35
N ASP A 77 -12.80 0.72 0.77
CA ASP A 77 -12.86 0.01 2.05
C ASP A 77 -11.87 -1.17 2.11
N ASP A 78 -11.53 -1.77 0.97
CA ASP A 78 -10.48 -2.80 0.86
C ASP A 78 -9.10 -2.17 0.75
N LEU A 79 -8.99 -1.06 0.00
CA LEU A 79 -7.74 -0.38 -0.29
C LEU A 79 -7.08 0.21 0.96
N LEU A 80 -7.82 0.93 1.80
CA LEU A 80 -7.25 1.65 2.94
C LEU A 80 -6.56 0.73 3.96
N PRO A 81 -7.13 -0.43 4.36
CA PRO A 81 -6.44 -1.39 5.20
C PRO A 81 -5.16 -1.95 4.55
N ILE A 82 -5.18 -2.26 3.26
CA ILE A 82 -4.00 -2.77 2.54
C ILE A 82 -2.91 -1.69 2.45
N LEU A 83 -3.29 -0.46 2.14
CA LEU A 83 -2.38 0.68 2.08
C LEU A 83 -1.77 0.98 3.45
N SER A 84 -2.57 0.92 4.52
CA SER A 84 -2.09 1.06 5.90
C SER A 84 -1.06 -0.02 6.26
N PHE A 85 -1.30 -1.25 5.83
CA PHE A 85 -0.32 -2.33 5.96
C PHE A 85 0.97 -2.02 5.18
N VAL A 86 0.87 -1.59 3.91
CA VAL A 86 2.03 -1.23 3.09
C VAL A 86 2.84 -0.09 3.73
N VAL A 87 2.18 0.93 4.27
CA VAL A 87 2.82 2.02 5.03
C VAL A 87 3.57 1.47 6.24
N LEU A 88 2.94 0.65 7.08
CA LEU A 88 3.61 0.00 8.22
C LEU A 88 4.82 -0.83 7.78
N ARG A 89 4.69 -1.57 6.68
CA ARG A 89 5.74 -2.42 6.12
C ARG A 89 6.91 -1.64 5.54
N SER A 90 6.68 -0.43 5.05
CA SER A 90 7.72 0.44 4.50
C SER A 90 8.70 0.91 5.57
N GLY A 91 8.22 1.13 6.80
CA GLY A 91 9.04 1.61 7.92
C GLY A 91 9.58 3.04 7.71
N LEU A 92 8.86 3.88 6.96
CA LEU A 92 9.28 5.22 6.57
C LEU A 92 8.53 6.29 7.39
N PRO A 93 9.05 6.71 8.56
CA PRO A 93 8.40 7.73 9.39
C PRO A 93 8.30 9.10 8.70
N GLN A 94 9.17 9.39 7.74
CA GLN A 94 9.18 10.66 7.01
C GLN A 94 7.99 10.84 6.05
N LEU A 95 7.21 9.78 5.77
CA LEU A 95 6.08 9.86 4.82
C LEU A 95 5.04 10.93 5.21
N VAL A 96 4.84 11.19 6.50
CA VAL A 96 3.93 12.24 6.98
C VAL A 96 4.41 13.62 6.51
N SER A 97 5.70 13.90 6.66
CA SER A 97 6.31 15.15 6.18
C SER A 97 6.31 15.23 4.66
N GLU A 98 6.55 14.11 3.97
CA GLU A 98 6.50 14.06 2.51
C GLU A 98 5.11 14.37 1.95
N CYS A 99 4.05 13.80 2.55
CA CYS A 99 2.68 14.10 2.17
C CYS A 99 2.28 15.55 2.47
N ALA A 100 2.70 16.10 3.62
CA ALA A 100 2.46 17.50 3.94
C ALA A 100 3.15 18.45 2.95
N ALA A 101 4.42 18.18 2.60
CA ALA A 101 5.15 18.95 1.60
C ALA A 101 4.51 18.83 0.20
N LEU A 102 4.02 17.64 -0.16
CA LEU A 102 3.27 17.45 -1.41
C LEU A 102 2.03 18.33 -1.45
N GLU A 103 1.20 18.31 -0.41
CA GLU A 103 -0.03 19.11 -0.33
C GLU A 103 0.25 20.62 -0.39
N GLU A 104 1.36 21.08 0.18
CA GLU A 104 1.75 22.49 0.18
C GLU A 104 2.37 22.96 -1.16
N PHE A 105 3.20 22.14 -1.80
CA PHE A 105 4.02 22.58 -2.95
C PHE A 105 3.55 22.07 -4.31
N ILE A 106 2.61 21.12 -4.39
CA ILE A 106 2.10 20.65 -5.67
C ILE A 106 1.07 21.62 -6.23
N HIS A 107 1.09 21.82 -7.55
CA HIS A 107 0.10 22.65 -8.21
C HIS A 107 -1.28 21.98 -8.13
N GLU A 108 -2.31 22.71 -7.66
CA GLU A 108 -3.66 22.19 -7.39
C GLU A 108 -4.28 21.42 -8.57
N GLY A 109 -3.96 21.81 -9.80
CA GLY A 109 -4.40 21.10 -11.00
C GLY A 109 -3.99 19.62 -11.06
N TYR A 110 -2.93 19.20 -10.36
CA TYR A 110 -2.53 17.79 -10.22
C TYR A 110 -3.28 17.06 -9.10
N LEU A 111 -3.96 17.78 -8.19
CA LEU A 111 -4.74 17.18 -7.11
C LEU A 111 -6.19 16.88 -7.54
N ILE A 112 -6.50 17.08 -8.83
CA ILE A 112 -7.80 16.78 -9.40
C ILE A 112 -7.73 15.39 -10.04
N GLY A 113 -8.58 14.46 -9.60
CA GLY A 113 -8.69 13.13 -10.21
C GLY A 113 -7.98 12.02 -9.41
N GLU A 114 -7.31 11.12 -10.13
CA GLU A 114 -6.70 9.90 -9.56
C GLU A 114 -5.60 10.25 -8.57
N GLU A 115 -4.74 11.20 -8.93
CA GLU A 115 -3.58 11.59 -8.14
C GLU A 115 -3.97 12.15 -6.78
N GLY A 116 -4.94 13.07 -6.73
CA GLY A 116 -5.47 13.63 -5.49
C GLY A 116 -6.15 12.59 -4.62
N TYR A 117 -6.90 11.67 -5.23
CA TYR A 117 -7.48 10.52 -4.54
C TYR A 117 -6.40 9.62 -3.93
N CYS A 118 -5.33 9.34 -4.68
CA CYS A 118 -4.21 8.51 -4.22
C CYS A 118 -3.46 9.17 -3.04
N LEU A 119 -3.20 10.48 -3.12
CA LEU A 119 -2.57 11.24 -2.03
C LEU A 119 -3.45 11.23 -0.76
N THR A 120 -4.75 11.51 -0.91
CA THR A 120 -5.71 11.50 0.21
C THR A 120 -5.81 10.12 0.86
N SER A 121 -5.77 9.06 0.06
CA SER A 121 -5.76 7.67 0.54
C SER A 121 -4.51 7.37 1.36
N LEU A 122 -3.33 7.82 0.89
CA LEU A 122 -2.06 7.65 1.62
C LEU A 122 -2.06 8.43 2.94
N GLN A 123 -2.53 9.68 2.93
CA GLN A 123 -2.66 10.51 4.14
C GLN A 123 -3.62 9.85 5.15
N SER A 124 -4.74 9.30 4.69
CA SER A 124 -5.69 8.57 5.54
C SER A 124 -5.05 7.33 6.17
N ALA A 125 -4.30 6.55 5.39
CA ALA A 125 -3.56 5.39 5.87
C ALA A 125 -2.47 5.77 6.88
N LEU A 126 -1.73 6.85 6.64
CA LEU A 126 -0.73 7.38 7.57
C LEU A 126 -1.37 7.80 8.89
N ASN A 127 -2.44 8.59 8.84
CA ASN A 127 -3.15 9.04 10.03
C ASN A 127 -3.72 7.85 10.84
N TYR A 128 -4.25 6.82 10.16
CA TYR A 128 -4.66 5.59 10.84
C TYR A 128 -3.49 4.94 11.57
N VAL A 129 -2.34 4.80 10.91
CA VAL A 129 -1.14 4.19 11.49
C VAL A 129 -0.59 5.01 12.66
N GLU A 130 -0.61 6.34 12.60
CA GLU A 130 -0.19 7.22 13.70
C GLU A 130 -1.07 7.07 14.95
N LEU A 131 -2.36 6.82 14.74
CA LEU A 131 -3.34 6.64 15.82
C LEU A 131 -3.40 5.21 16.37
N LEU A 132 -2.68 4.25 15.77
CA LEU A 132 -2.69 2.87 16.24
C LEU A 132 -2.09 2.76 17.66
N PRO A 133 -2.81 2.14 18.61
CA PRO A 133 -2.24 1.83 19.91
C PRO A 133 -1.00 0.95 19.76
N ARG A 134 0.07 1.24 20.52
CA ARG A 134 1.34 0.49 20.49
C ARG A 134 1.22 -1.02 20.82
N GLY A 135 0.04 -1.52 21.18
CA GLY A 135 -0.27 -2.93 21.41
C GLY A 135 -1.32 -3.55 20.48
N ALA A 136 -1.83 -2.81 19.48
CA ALA A 136 -2.87 -3.31 18.56
C ALA A 136 -2.31 -4.27 17.50
N LEU A 137 -1.01 -4.16 17.18
CA LEU A 137 -0.31 -5.09 16.31
C LEU A 137 0.14 -6.28 17.17
N GLY A 138 -0.62 -7.37 17.11
CA GLY A 138 -0.43 -8.57 17.95
C GLY A 138 1.01 -9.08 17.99
N LYS A 139 1.40 -9.62 19.15
CA LYS A 139 2.71 -10.24 19.43
C LYS A 139 2.84 -11.62 18.77
#